data_AF-A0A941ZBY4-F1
#
_entry.id   AF-A0A941ZBY4-F1
#
_cell.length_a   1.000
_cell.length_b   1.000
_cell.length_c   1.000
_cell.angle_alpha   90.00
_cell.angle_beta   90.00
_cell.angle_gamma   90.00
#
_symmetry.space_group_name_H-M   'P 1'
#
loop_
_entity.id
_entity.type
_entity.pdbx_description
1 polymer ?
#
loop_
_entity_poly.entity_id
_entity_poly.type
_entity_poly.pdbx_seq_one_letter_code
_entity_poly.pdbx_strand_id
1 'polypeptide(L)'
;MLIKEYRAAALLRRVADPGTGEGRLLAEMRIHRIASDIMLELGYSSKLLAEWDFFRMLRDAGRSAAAQFLQQHGADLGVRSTLDIDRYLEGI
;
A
#
# COMPACT_ATOMS: atom_id res chain seq x y z
N MET A 1 3.82 -2.63 -11.32
CA MET A 1 2.43 -2.99 -10.92
C MET A 1 1.86 -1.88 -10.06
N LEU A 2 2.36 -1.69 -8.82
CA LEU A 2 1.74 -0.82 -7.80
C LEU A 2 1.39 0.63 -8.19
N ILE A 3 2.25 1.34 -8.94
CA ILE A 3 1.99 2.75 -9.29
C ILE A 3 0.75 2.90 -10.18
N LYS A 4 0.50 1.93 -11.09
CA LYS A 4 -0.67 1.99 -11.98
C LYS A 4 -1.96 1.76 -11.19
N GLU A 5 -1.95 0.83 -10.24
CA GLU A 5 -3.10 0.56 -9.37
C GLU A 5 -3.39 1.76 -8.44
N TYR A 6 -2.36 2.38 -7.85
CA TYR A 6 -2.55 3.59 -7.04
C TYR A 6 -3.06 4.77 -7.86
N ARG A 7 -2.59 4.95 -9.09
CA ARG A 7 -3.14 5.97 -10.01
C ARG A 7 -4.60 5.72 -10.35
N ALA A 8 -4.97 4.48 -10.65
CA ALA A 8 -6.35 4.12 -10.91
C ALA A 8 -7.23 4.43 -9.69
N ALA A 9 -6.78 4.06 -8.49
CA ALA A 9 -7.49 4.38 -7.25
C ALA A 9 -7.62 5.90 -7.02
N ALA A 10 -6.56 6.67 -7.28
CA ALA A 10 -6.56 8.13 -7.11
C ALA A 10 -7.47 8.85 -8.13
N LEU A 11 -7.47 8.38 -9.38
CA LEU A 11 -8.40 8.86 -10.39
C LEU A 11 -9.84 8.54 -9.97
N LEU A 12 -10.14 7.29 -9.67
CA LEU A 12 -11.49 6.88 -9.26
C LEU A 12 -11.97 7.64 -8.02
N ARG A 13 -11.08 7.95 -7.06
CA ARG A 13 -11.40 8.79 -5.90
C ARG A 13 -11.78 10.23 -6.29
N ARG A 14 -11.14 10.81 -7.30
CA ARG A 14 -11.45 12.17 -7.80
C ARG A 14 -12.71 12.24 -8.64
N VAL A 15 -13.01 11.22 -9.44
CA VAL A 15 -14.21 11.17 -10.28
C VAL A 15 -15.42 10.52 -9.60
N ALA A 16 -15.21 9.89 -8.44
CA ALA A 16 -16.29 9.37 -7.62
C ALA A 16 -17.27 10.50 -7.26
N ASP A 17 -18.56 10.28 -7.53
CA ASP A 17 -19.63 11.15 -7.06
C ASP A 17 -19.69 11.10 -5.51
N PRO A 18 -19.42 12.22 -4.81
CA PRO A 18 -19.48 12.27 -3.35
C PRO A 18 -20.91 12.11 -2.80
N GLY A 19 -21.93 12.23 -3.66
CA GLY A 19 -23.33 12.36 -3.26
C GLY A 19 -24.05 11.05 -2.96
N THR A 20 -23.80 9.95 -3.69
CA THR A 20 -24.57 8.70 -3.53
C THR A 20 -23.80 7.41 -3.85
N GLY A 21 -24.23 6.30 -3.23
CA GLY A 21 -23.86 4.93 -3.63
C GLY A 21 -22.38 4.58 -3.50
N GLU A 22 -21.89 3.82 -4.48
CA GLU A 22 -20.52 3.27 -4.53
C GLU A 22 -19.44 4.36 -4.67
N GLY A 23 -19.77 5.49 -5.32
CA GLY A 23 -18.85 6.63 -5.47
C GLY A 23 -18.43 7.20 -4.12
N ARG A 24 -19.39 7.47 -3.23
CA ARG A 24 -19.09 7.96 -1.87
C ARG A 24 -18.25 6.97 -1.07
N LEU A 25 -18.53 5.66 -1.17
CA LEU A 25 -17.72 4.63 -0.50
C LEU A 25 -16.27 4.61 -1.00
N LEU A 26 -16.08 4.81 -2.31
CA LEU A 26 -14.75 4.89 -2.91
C LEU A 26 -14.02 6.18 -2.48
N ALA A 27 -14.74 7.30 -2.38
CA ALA A 27 -14.22 8.58 -1.95
C ALA A 27 -13.78 8.58 -0.48
N GLU A 28 -14.53 7.88 0.38
CA GLU A 28 -14.27 7.75 1.82
C GLU A 28 -13.25 6.64 2.15
N MET A 29 -12.77 5.88 1.16
CA MET A 29 -11.86 4.76 1.38
C MET A 29 -10.54 5.23 2.03
N ARG A 30 -10.20 4.62 3.16
CA ARG A 30 -8.96 4.89 3.88
C ARG A 30 -7.85 3.94 3.40
N ILE A 31 -6.76 4.52 2.92
CA ILE A 31 -5.65 3.75 2.33
C ILE A 31 -4.44 3.81 3.23
N HIS A 32 -3.88 2.63 3.46
CA HIS A 32 -2.71 2.41 4.30
C HIS A 32 -1.70 1.55 3.53
N ARG A 33 -0.42 1.86 3.68
CA ARG A 33 0.67 1.14 3.03
C ARG A 33 1.60 0.55 4.06
N ILE A 34 1.81 -0.75 4.00
CA ILE A 34 2.90 -1.45 4.68
C ILE A 34 3.95 -1.76 3.61
N ALA A 35 5.15 -1.23 3.79
CA ALA A 35 6.24 -1.40 2.84
C ALA A 35 7.54 -1.69 3.61
N SER A 36 8.46 -2.39 2.94
CA SER A 36 9.81 -2.68 3.43
C SER A 36 10.78 -2.54 2.28
N ASP A 37 11.97 -2.01 2.58
CA ASP A 37 13.03 -1.81 1.60
C ASP A 37 13.82 -3.08 1.31
N ILE A 38 13.52 -4.21 1.97
CA ILE A 38 14.25 -5.47 1.77
C ILE A 38 14.25 -5.92 0.30
N MET A 39 13.19 -5.59 -0.44
CA MET A 39 13.10 -5.91 -1.87
C MET A 39 14.09 -5.12 -2.74
N LEU A 40 14.61 -3.98 -2.26
CA LEU A 40 15.68 -3.22 -2.92
C LEU A 40 17.03 -3.90 -2.76
N GLU A 41 17.20 -4.69 -1.70
CA GLU A 41 18.44 -5.43 -1.41
C GLU A 41 18.47 -6.80 -2.11
N LEU A 42 17.29 -7.35 -2.46
CA LEU A 42 17.16 -8.61 -3.18
C LEU A 42 17.36 -8.42 -4.69
N GLY A 43 18.46 -8.98 -5.21
CA GLY A 43 18.77 -8.94 -6.64
C GLY A 43 17.82 -9.78 -7.51
N TYR A 44 17.95 -9.66 -8.83
CA TYR A 44 17.06 -10.33 -9.81
C TYR A 44 16.97 -11.86 -9.62
N SER A 45 18.08 -12.52 -9.27
CA SER A 45 18.15 -13.97 -9.04
C SER A 45 17.27 -14.45 -7.89
N SER A 46 17.00 -13.59 -6.90
CA SER A 46 16.15 -13.95 -5.75
C SER A 46 14.74 -14.39 -6.13
N LYS A 47 14.22 -13.95 -7.29
CA LYS A 47 12.90 -14.32 -7.80
C LYS A 47 12.74 -15.81 -8.09
N LEU A 48 13.87 -16.52 -8.28
CA LEU A 48 13.90 -17.94 -8.56
C LEU A 48 14.20 -18.78 -7.31
N LEU A 49 14.45 -18.14 -6.17
CA LEU A 49 14.67 -18.84 -4.90
C LEU A 49 13.34 -19.34 -4.36
N ALA A 50 13.19 -20.66 -4.33
CA ALA A 50 12.00 -21.34 -3.81
C ALA A 50 12.30 -22.11 -2.51
N GLU A 51 13.37 -21.75 -1.82
CA GLU A 51 13.77 -22.37 -0.56
C GLU A 51 12.91 -21.85 0.60
N TRP A 52 12.57 -22.74 1.53
CA TRP A 52 11.75 -22.41 2.69
C TRP A 52 12.33 -21.26 3.52
N ASP A 53 13.65 -21.22 3.69
CA ASP A 53 14.34 -20.21 4.48
C ASP A 53 14.21 -18.82 3.87
N PHE A 54 14.22 -18.72 2.55
CA PHE A 54 13.94 -17.47 1.84
C PHE A 54 12.51 -16.99 2.10
N PHE A 55 11.51 -17.88 2.05
CA PHE A 55 10.13 -17.51 2.39
C PHE A 55 9.95 -17.13 3.86
N ARG A 56 10.66 -17.79 4.78
CA ARG A 56 10.67 -17.40 6.20
C ARG A 56 11.23 -15.99 6.38
N MET A 57 12.36 -15.67 5.74
CA MET A 57 12.94 -14.34 5.76
C MET A 57 11.96 -13.28 5.21
N LEU A 58 11.29 -13.54 4.07
CA LEU A 58 10.29 -12.62 3.50
C LEU A 58 9.10 -12.40 4.45
N ARG A 59 8.59 -13.48 5.05
CA ARG A 59 7.51 -13.42 6.04
C ARG A 59 7.90 -12.57 7.24
N ASP A 60 9.10 -12.78 7.77
CA ASP A 60 9.57 -12.10 8.97
C ASP A 60 9.85 -10.61 8.69
N ALA A 61 10.37 -10.28 7.52
CA ALA A 61 10.48 -8.90 7.04
C ALA A 61 9.10 -8.22 6.92
N GLY A 62 8.11 -8.91 6.36
CA GLY A 62 6.73 -8.41 6.29
C GLY A 62 6.11 -8.17 7.67
N ARG A 63 6.36 -9.06 8.64
CA ARG A 63 5.90 -8.89 10.03
C ARG A 63 6.56 -7.69 10.70
N SER A 64 7.87 -7.50 10.50
CA SER A 64 8.60 -6.35 11.03
C SER A 64 8.03 -5.04 10.47
N ALA A 65 7.82 -4.96 9.16
CA ALA A 65 7.21 -3.79 8.52
C ALA A 65 5.79 -3.51 9.03
N ALA A 66 4.97 -4.55 9.21
CA ALA A 66 3.63 -4.41 9.77
C ALA A 66 3.65 -3.93 11.24
N ALA A 67 4.59 -4.43 12.05
CA ALA A 67 4.76 -3.98 13.43
C ALA A 67 5.15 -2.51 13.51
N GLN A 68 6.10 -2.07 12.68
CA GLN A 68 6.50 -0.66 12.58
C GLN A 68 5.33 0.22 12.13
N PHE A 69 4.57 -0.22 11.13
CA PHE A 69 3.36 0.47 10.69
C PHE A 69 2.36 0.63 11.83
N LEU A 70 2.05 -0.43 12.57
CA LEU A 70 1.09 -0.37 13.67
C LEU A 70 1.59 0.52 14.82
N GLN A 71 2.89 0.54 15.10
CA GLN A 71 3.47 1.44 16.08
C GLN A 71 3.30 2.92 15.68
N GLN A 72 3.48 3.23 14.40
CA GLN A 72 3.41 4.61 13.89
C GLN A 72 1.98 5.07 13.61
N HIS A 73 1.13 4.17 13.13
CA HIS A 73 -0.14 4.49 12.49
C HIS A 73 -1.31 3.63 12.97
N GLY A 74 -1.13 2.78 13.99
CA GLY A 74 -2.21 1.93 14.50
C GLY A 74 -3.43 2.73 14.95
N ALA A 75 -3.23 3.92 15.51
CA ALA A 75 -4.31 4.83 15.91
C ALA A 75 -5.01 5.52 14.72
N ASP A 76 -4.40 5.52 13.53
CA ASP A 76 -4.99 6.10 12.32
C ASP A 76 -5.96 5.13 11.63
N LEU A 77 -5.87 3.82 11.92
CA LEU A 77 -6.71 2.79 11.32
C LEU A 77 -8.20 3.05 11.61
N GLY A 78 -9.00 3.13 10.56
CA GLY A 78 -10.43 3.46 10.66
C GLY A 78 -10.72 4.93 10.97
N VAL A 79 -9.69 5.77 11.16
CA VAL A 79 -9.82 7.21 11.43
C VAL A 79 -9.46 8.04 10.21
N ARG A 80 -8.26 7.82 9.63
CA ARG A 80 -7.76 8.55 8.45
C ARG A 80 -6.77 7.72 7.63
N SER A 81 -6.60 8.04 6.35
CA SER A 81 -5.55 7.43 5.52
C SER A 81 -4.16 7.79 6.00
N THR A 82 -3.21 6.86 5.81
CA THR A 82 -1.77 7.10 6.07
C THR A 82 -0.97 7.18 4.77
N LEU A 83 -1.60 6.83 3.64
CA LEU A 83 -1.08 7.04 2.29
C LEU A 83 -1.89 8.11 1.58
N ASP A 84 -1.20 9.15 1.12
CA ASP A 84 -1.75 10.14 0.21
C ASP A 84 -1.59 9.65 -1.23
N ILE A 85 -2.63 9.02 -1.76
CA ILE A 85 -2.61 8.46 -3.11
C ILE A 85 -2.73 9.52 -4.21
N ASP A 86 -3.18 10.75 -3.90
CA ASP A 86 -3.34 11.79 -4.92
C ASP A 86 -1.99 12.28 -5.45
N ARG A 87 -0.92 12.14 -4.66
CA ARG A 87 0.46 12.39 -5.09
C ARG A 87 0.86 11.59 -6.33
N TYR A 88 0.25 10.44 -6.57
CA TYR A 88 0.55 9.63 -7.75
C TYR A 88 -0.01 10.22 -9.06
N LEU A 89 -0.85 11.27 -8.97
CA LEU A 89 -1.38 12.04 -10.11
C LEU A 89 -0.52 13.27 -10.45
N GLU A 90 0.45 13.64 -9.62
CA GLU A 90 1.36 14.76 -9.88
C GLU A 90 2.25 14.44 -11.10
N GLY A 91 2.24 15.32 -12.11
CA GLY A 91 3.00 15.14 -13.36
C GLY A 91 2.21 14.54 -14.53
N ILE A 92 0.87 14.55 -14.47
CA ILE A 92 -0.03 14.41 -15.63
C ILE A 92 -0.37 15.81 -16.17
#